data_AF-A0A7Y8NTD4-F1
#
_entry.id   AF-A0A7Y8NTD4-F1
#
_cell.length_a   1.000
_cell.length_b   1.000
_cell.length_c   1.000
_cell.angle_alpha   90.00
_cell.angle_beta   90.00
_cell.angle_gamma   90.00
#
_symmetry.space_group_name_H-M   'P 1'
#
loop_
_entity.id
_entity.type
_entity.pdbx_description
1 polymer ?
#
loop_
_entity_poly.entity_id
_entity_poly.type
_entity_poly.pdbx_seq_one_letter_code
_entity_poly.pdbx_strand_id
1 'polypeptide(L)'
;MKKIVVLSIILCAFYFTGLSQKLDGPVLKKELVGKYEGEQKKGLANGKGTATGKDSYTGEFKKGLPDGDGVYTDSLGNVYKGTFRLGKKEGKGEFTPAPSSNEKPMIGFWQDDKYVGKVKIDPYEITNKTGSVSPRIYSTGPGNKIEIDVLDPYDNSLVDANIFMIGQGNSRNDTSYHKYFCEDAVFPIEFDINYSCRTKLGGSAMVASTIRIKLNKPGSWMITLKN
;
A
#
# COMPACT_ATOMS: atom_id res chain seq x y z
N MET A 1 -49.95 39.10 -17.43
CA MET A 1 -48.63 38.53 -17.84
C MET A 1 -47.63 38.73 -16.72
N LYS A 2 -47.24 37.64 -16.06
CA LYS A 2 -45.94 37.30 -15.42
C LYS A 2 -46.23 36.24 -14.36
N LYS A 3 -45.93 34.99 -14.74
CA LYS A 3 -45.99 33.80 -13.88
C LYS A 3 -44.77 33.84 -12.95
N ILE A 4 -44.97 33.69 -11.65
CA ILE A 4 -43.88 33.30 -10.73
C ILE A 4 -44.28 31.96 -10.14
N VAL A 5 -43.60 30.93 -10.63
CA VAL A 5 -43.62 29.56 -10.10
C VAL A 5 -42.68 29.57 -8.90
N VAL A 6 -43.22 29.45 -7.68
CA VAL A 6 -42.40 29.09 -6.52
C VAL A 6 -42.46 27.58 -6.39
N LEU A 7 -41.43 26.95 -6.95
CA LEU A 7 -41.18 25.52 -6.96
C LEU A 7 -40.72 25.08 -5.56
N SER A 8 -41.51 24.21 -4.94
CA SER A 8 -41.13 23.12 -4.04
C SER A 8 -39.81 23.25 -3.25
N ILE A 9 -39.89 23.59 -1.97
CA ILE A 9 -38.91 23.16 -0.96
C ILE A 9 -39.64 22.23 0.02
N ILE A 10 -39.93 21.02 -0.45
CA ILE A 10 -39.99 19.85 0.43
C ILE A 10 -38.54 19.36 0.47
N LEU A 11 -37.75 19.87 1.41
CA LEU A 11 -36.48 19.23 1.74
C LEU A 11 -36.70 18.43 3.02
N CYS A 12 -36.94 17.14 2.81
CA CYS A 12 -36.95 16.09 3.80
C CYS A 12 -35.78 16.26 4.78
N ALA A 13 -36.02 16.84 5.95
CA ALA A 13 -35.15 16.69 7.12
C ALA A 13 -35.47 15.37 7.84
N PHE A 14 -35.68 14.30 7.08
CA PHE A 14 -36.00 12.98 7.58
C PHE A 14 -34.91 12.01 7.13
N TYR A 15 -34.32 11.38 8.14
CA TYR A 15 -33.44 10.22 8.10
C TYR A 15 -31.98 10.48 7.70
N PHE A 16 -31.19 10.95 8.66
CA PHE A 16 -29.88 10.34 8.86
C PHE A 16 -29.50 10.28 10.34
N THR A 17 -30.39 9.70 11.17
CA THR A 17 -29.88 8.93 12.31
C THR A 17 -29.33 7.64 11.71
N GLY A 18 -28.07 7.69 11.24
CA GLY A 18 -27.33 6.49 10.98
C GLY A 18 -27.27 5.71 12.29
N LEU A 19 -28.11 4.70 12.42
CA LEU A 19 -27.95 3.65 13.42
C LEU A 19 -26.62 2.96 13.07
N SER A 20 -25.53 3.47 13.61
CA SER A 20 -24.32 2.68 13.73
C SER A 20 -24.68 1.53 14.66
N GLN A 21 -25.06 0.38 14.09
CA GLN A 21 -25.19 -0.86 14.84
C GLN A 21 -23.85 -1.08 15.53
N LYS A 22 -23.79 -0.78 16.82
CA LYS A 22 -22.67 -1.14 17.67
C LYS A 22 -22.63 -2.66 17.63
N LEU A 23 -21.57 -3.21 17.07
CA LEU A 23 -21.33 -4.65 17.10
C LEU A 23 -21.15 -5.01 18.59
N ASP A 24 -22.18 -5.60 19.17
CA ASP A 24 -22.16 -6.05 20.55
C ASP A 24 -21.40 -7.37 20.60
N GLY A 25 -20.15 -7.33 21.08
CA GLY A 25 -19.32 -8.51 21.25
C GLY A 25 -17.83 -8.22 21.07
N PRO A 26 -16.97 -9.22 21.37
CA PRO A 26 -15.54 -9.05 21.27
C PRO A 26 -15.03 -8.98 19.82
N VAL A 27 -15.82 -9.40 18.83
CA VAL A 27 -15.43 -9.47 17.42
C VAL A 27 -16.13 -8.38 16.60
N LEU A 28 -15.37 -7.65 15.80
CA LEU A 28 -15.84 -6.50 15.01
C LEU A 28 -15.97 -6.79 13.50
N LYS A 29 -15.41 -7.91 13.01
CA LYS A 29 -15.64 -8.33 11.63
C LYS A 29 -17.04 -8.92 11.53
N LYS A 30 -17.94 -8.23 10.81
CA LYS A 30 -19.38 -8.52 10.76
C LYS A 30 -19.70 -9.99 10.46
N GLU A 31 -18.97 -10.60 9.53
CA GLU A 31 -19.19 -11.99 9.11
C GLU A 31 -18.85 -13.00 10.22
N LEU A 32 -18.00 -12.61 11.16
CA LEU A 32 -17.54 -13.43 12.29
C LEU A 32 -18.31 -13.17 13.59
N VAL A 33 -19.30 -12.27 13.57
CA VAL A 33 -20.11 -11.96 14.75
C VAL A 33 -21.00 -13.15 15.08
N GLY A 34 -20.89 -13.66 16.30
CA GLY A 34 -21.58 -14.83 16.78
C GLY A 34 -20.93 -15.32 18.07
N LYS A 35 -20.55 -16.59 18.12
CA LYS A 35 -19.83 -17.15 19.27
C LYS A 35 -18.34 -16.84 19.16
N TYR A 36 -17.73 -16.39 20.26
CA TYR A 36 -16.28 -16.21 20.34
C TYR A 36 -15.71 -16.93 21.56
N GLU A 37 -14.63 -17.68 21.35
CA GLU A 37 -13.84 -18.34 22.39
C GLU A 37 -12.38 -17.96 22.22
N GLY A 38 -11.81 -17.27 23.21
CA GLY A 38 -10.42 -16.85 23.15
C GLY A 38 -10.12 -15.66 24.05
N GLU A 39 -8.90 -15.16 23.90
CA GLU A 39 -8.39 -14.04 24.68
C GLU A 39 -9.12 -12.73 24.34
N GLN A 40 -9.34 -11.89 25.36
CA GLN A 40 -9.96 -10.57 25.21
C GLN A 40 -9.16 -9.51 25.96
N LYS A 41 -9.09 -8.31 25.39
CA LYS A 41 -8.50 -7.12 26.01
C LYS A 41 -9.42 -5.93 25.81
N LYS A 42 -9.86 -5.30 26.91
CA LYS A 42 -10.81 -4.18 26.92
C LYS A 42 -12.13 -4.52 26.21
N GLY A 43 -12.66 -5.74 26.43
CA GLY A 43 -13.91 -6.21 25.84
C GLY A 43 -13.84 -6.57 24.35
N LEU A 44 -12.64 -6.56 23.75
CA LEU A 44 -12.42 -6.91 22.35
C LEU A 44 -11.51 -8.14 22.25
N ALA A 45 -11.73 -8.99 21.25
CA ALA A 45 -10.87 -10.12 20.91
C ALA A 45 -9.43 -9.63 20.70
N ASN A 46 -8.48 -10.26 21.40
CA ASN A 46 -7.08 -9.86 21.39
C ASN A 46 -6.22 -11.04 21.85
N GLY A 47 -5.32 -11.53 21.01
CA GLY A 47 -4.62 -12.79 21.24
C GLY A 47 -5.23 -13.92 20.41
N LYS A 48 -5.04 -15.18 20.81
CA LYS A 48 -5.57 -16.33 20.05
C LYS A 48 -7.04 -16.56 20.36
N GLY A 49 -7.82 -16.93 19.35
CA GLY A 49 -9.22 -17.26 19.53
C GLY A 49 -9.87 -17.89 18.30
N THR A 50 -11.13 -18.29 18.48
CA THR A 50 -12.03 -18.78 17.44
C THR A 50 -13.32 -17.98 17.47
N ALA A 51 -13.71 -17.42 16.33
CA ALA A 51 -14.99 -16.76 16.11
C ALA A 51 -15.83 -17.59 15.14
N THR A 52 -17.10 -17.81 15.48
CA THR A 52 -18.06 -18.55 14.66
C THR A 52 -19.32 -17.72 14.52
N GLY A 53 -19.50 -17.11 13.35
CA GLY A 53 -20.67 -16.34 12.95
C GLY A 53 -21.29 -16.93 11.69
N LYS A 54 -21.56 -16.07 10.69
CA LYS A 54 -21.88 -16.51 9.33
C LYS A 54 -20.68 -17.25 8.71
N ASP A 55 -19.50 -16.69 8.94
CA ASP A 55 -18.21 -17.25 8.58
C ASP A 55 -17.48 -17.67 9.87
N SER A 56 -16.40 -18.44 9.76
CA SER A 56 -15.57 -18.83 10.89
C SER A 56 -14.13 -18.39 10.72
N TYR A 57 -13.48 -18.09 11.84
CA TYR A 57 -12.06 -17.78 11.87
C TYR A 57 -11.41 -18.31 13.14
N THR A 58 -10.29 -18.99 12.99
CA THR A 58 -9.41 -19.42 14.08
C THR A 58 -8.02 -18.86 13.84
N GLY A 59 -7.51 -18.10 14.81
CA GLY A 59 -6.19 -17.48 14.68
C GLY A 59 -5.99 -16.35 15.66
N GLU A 60 -5.10 -15.44 15.29
CA GLU A 60 -4.78 -14.25 16.08
C GLU A 60 -5.79 -13.11 15.82
N PHE A 61 -6.13 -12.41 16.90
CA PHE A 61 -6.98 -11.23 16.90
C PHE A 61 -6.24 -10.04 17.50
N LYS A 62 -6.55 -8.85 17.00
CA LYS A 62 -6.13 -7.57 17.59
C LYS A 62 -7.25 -6.55 17.46
N LYS A 63 -7.64 -5.98 18.61
CA LYS A 63 -8.71 -4.98 18.70
C LYS A 63 -10.01 -5.44 18.02
N GLY A 64 -10.37 -6.71 18.21
CA GLY A 64 -11.62 -7.28 17.70
C GLY A 64 -11.60 -7.73 16.24
N LEU A 65 -10.47 -7.62 15.53
CA LEU A 65 -10.33 -8.04 14.13
C LEU A 65 -9.27 -9.13 13.99
N PRO A 66 -9.40 -10.06 13.02
CA PRO A 66 -8.30 -10.94 12.60
C PRO A 66 -7.02 -10.14 12.30
N ASP A 67 -5.91 -10.47 12.94
CA ASP A 67 -4.62 -9.76 12.82
C ASP A 67 -3.50 -10.71 13.26
N GLY A 68 -2.63 -11.11 12.33
CA GLY A 68 -1.67 -12.21 12.52
C GLY A 68 -2.05 -13.44 11.71
N ASP A 69 -1.55 -14.62 12.08
CA ASP A 69 -1.82 -15.85 11.33
C ASP A 69 -3.16 -16.49 11.72
N GLY A 70 -3.86 -17.05 10.74
CA GLY A 70 -5.14 -17.72 10.99
C GLY A 70 -5.70 -18.49 9.80
N VAL A 71 -6.86 -19.10 10.04
CA VAL A 71 -7.66 -19.81 9.06
C VAL A 71 -9.06 -19.20 9.05
N TYR A 72 -9.50 -18.72 7.90
CA TYR A 72 -10.83 -18.19 7.66
C TYR A 72 -11.60 -19.13 6.74
N THR A 73 -12.81 -19.52 7.14
CA THR A 73 -13.73 -20.29 6.31
C THR A 73 -14.99 -19.47 6.09
N ASP A 74 -15.32 -19.17 4.84
CA ASP A 74 -16.56 -18.47 4.53
C ASP A 74 -17.78 -19.40 4.52
N SER A 75 -18.97 -18.82 4.54
CA SER A 75 -20.25 -19.55 4.45
C SER A 75 -20.44 -20.41 3.19
N LEU A 76 -19.61 -20.23 2.14
CA LEU A 76 -19.64 -21.06 0.93
C LEU A 76 -18.69 -22.26 1.05
N GLY A 77 -17.87 -22.34 2.10
CA GLY A 77 -16.88 -23.38 2.31
C GLY A 77 -15.52 -23.08 1.69
N ASN A 78 -15.27 -21.86 1.20
CA ASN A 78 -13.93 -21.47 0.80
C ASN A 78 -13.06 -21.27 2.04
N VAL A 79 -11.83 -21.76 2.00
CA VAL A 79 -10.87 -21.67 3.09
C VAL A 79 -9.70 -20.79 2.68
N TYR A 80 -9.31 -19.86 3.54
CA TYR A 80 -8.04 -19.16 3.43
C TYR A 80 -7.21 -19.38 4.69
N LYS A 81 -5.98 -19.86 4.50
CA LYS A 81 -4.98 -20.03 5.55
C LYS A 81 -3.79 -19.12 5.26
N GLY A 82 -3.51 -18.19 6.16
CA GLY A 82 -2.42 -17.23 5.96
C GLY A 82 -2.48 -16.08 6.95
N THR A 83 -1.80 -15.00 6.61
CA THR A 83 -1.74 -13.82 7.47
C THR A 83 -2.93 -12.88 7.20
N PHE A 84 -3.34 -12.19 8.26
CA PHE A 84 -4.39 -11.18 8.27
C PHE A 84 -3.88 -9.88 8.87
N ARG A 85 -4.42 -8.76 8.41
CA ARG A 85 -4.19 -7.44 8.98
C ARG A 85 -5.48 -6.65 8.95
N LEU A 86 -5.88 -6.12 10.10
CA LEU A 86 -7.13 -5.35 10.24
C LEU A 86 -8.35 -6.08 9.63
N GLY A 87 -8.42 -7.40 9.79
CA GLY A 87 -9.53 -8.23 9.31
C GLY A 87 -9.49 -8.65 7.85
N LYS A 88 -8.45 -8.26 7.09
CA LYS A 88 -8.28 -8.62 5.68
C LYS A 88 -7.13 -9.60 5.48
N LYS A 89 -7.21 -10.44 4.44
CA LYS A 89 -6.09 -11.29 3.99
C LYS A 89 -4.92 -10.40 3.54
N GLU A 90 -3.73 -10.69 4.03
CA GLU A 90 -2.51 -9.91 3.77
C GLU A 90 -1.29 -10.84 3.74
N GLY A 91 -0.26 -10.50 2.98
CA GLY A 91 0.99 -11.28 2.98
C GLY A 91 0.82 -12.66 2.36
N LYS A 92 1.51 -13.68 2.88
CA LYS A 92 1.48 -15.04 2.31
C LYS A 92 0.24 -15.81 2.77
N GLY A 93 -0.35 -16.56 1.86
CA GLY A 93 -1.47 -17.44 2.20
C GLY A 93 -1.82 -18.43 1.09
N GLU A 94 -2.63 -19.40 1.49
CA GLU A 94 -3.22 -20.43 0.66
C GLU A 94 -4.74 -20.28 0.68
N PHE A 95 -5.34 -20.21 -0.49
CA PHE A 95 -6.78 -20.26 -0.68
C PHE A 95 -7.18 -21.60 -1.29
N THR A 96 -8.07 -22.29 -0.61
CA THR A 96 -8.71 -23.52 -1.06
C THR A 96 -10.16 -23.21 -1.38
N PRO A 97 -10.58 -23.28 -2.66
CA PRO A 97 -11.96 -23.03 -3.03
C PRO A 97 -12.89 -24.10 -2.46
N ALA A 98 -14.16 -23.75 -2.28
CA ALA A 98 -15.19 -24.65 -1.82
C ALA A 98 -15.29 -25.90 -2.72
N PRO A 99 -15.69 -27.07 -2.20
CA PRO A 99 -15.83 -28.29 -3.00
C PRO A 99 -16.76 -28.16 -4.22
N SER A 100 -17.72 -27.23 -4.17
CA SER A 100 -18.66 -26.96 -5.26
C SER A 100 -18.13 -25.97 -6.31
N SER A 101 -16.93 -25.41 -6.13
CA SER A 101 -16.32 -24.45 -7.04
C SER A 101 -15.42 -25.13 -8.07
N ASN A 102 -15.35 -24.55 -9.28
CA ASN A 102 -14.42 -24.97 -10.34
C ASN A 102 -13.08 -24.21 -10.29
N GLU A 103 -12.89 -23.34 -9.31
CA GLU A 103 -11.63 -22.61 -9.12
C GLU A 103 -10.49 -23.56 -8.70
N LYS A 104 -9.25 -23.17 -9.00
CA LYS A 104 -8.05 -23.89 -8.55
C LYS A 104 -7.53 -23.30 -7.24
N PRO A 105 -6.91 -24.10 -6.35
CA PRO A 105 -6.22 -23.58 -5.18
C PRO A 105 -5.16 -22.54 -5.57
N MET A 106 -5.03 -21.49 -4.75
CA MET A 106 -4.10 -20.39 -4.96
C MET A 106 -3.14 -20.27 -3.77
N ILE A 107 -1.85 -20.49 -4.02
CA ILE A 107 -0.78 -20.29 -3.05
C ILE A 107 0.04 -19.09 -3.50
N GLY A 108 0.14 -18.07 -2.65
CA GLY A 108 0.91 -16.87 -2.99
C GLY A 108 0.68 -15.74 -2.01
N PHE A 109 0.69 -14.53 -2.53
CA PHE A 109 0.56 -13.31 -1.76
C PHE A 109 -0.82 -12.69 -1.94
N TRP A 110 -1.29 -12.05 -0.88
CA TRP A 110 -2.58 -11.38 -0.76
C TRP A 110 -2.36 -9.96 -0.26
N GLN A 111 -3.15 -9.02 -0.75
CA GLN A 111 -3.15 -7.63 -0.31
C GLN A 111 -4.58 -7.11 -0.33
N ASP A 112 -5.07 -6.60 0.80
CA ASP A 112 -6.44 -6.09 0.94
C ASP A 112 -7.51 -7.08 0.38
N ASP A 113 -7.45 -8.35 0.80
CA ASP A 113 -8.32 -9.45 0.36
C ASP A 113 -8.16 -9.89 -1.12
N LYS A 114 -7.24 -9.30 -1.88
CA LYS A 114 -7.00 -9.65 -3.29
C LYS A 114 -5.76 -10.52 -3.45
N TYR A 115 -5.87 -11.60 -4.23
CA TYR A 115 -4.71 -12.39 -4.63
C TYR A 115 -3.82 -11.59 -5.59
N VAL A 116 -2.57 -11.34 -5.21
CA VAL A 116 -1.61 -10.58 -6.01
C VAL A 116 -0.66 -11.46 -6.82
N GLY A 117 -0.65 -12.78 -6.58
CA GLY A 117 0.14 -13.74 -7.33
C GLY A 117 1.06 -14.60 -6.47
N LYS A 118 1.75 -15.55 -7.10
CA LYS A 118 2.65 -16.51 -6.41
C LYS A 118 3.89 -15.83 -5.79
N VAL A 119 4.29 -14.69 -6.35
CA VAL A 119 5.47 -13.92 -5.94
C VAL A 119 5.01 -12.49 -5.65
N LYS A 120 5.39 -11.96 -4.48
CA LYS A 120 5.24 -10.55 -4.19
C LYS A 120 6.31 -9.79 -4.95
N ILE A 121 5.90 -9.06 -5.98
CA ILE A 121 6.76 -8.10 -6.65
C ILE A 121 6.67 -6.81 -5.84
N ASP A 122 7.72 -6.48 -5.11
CA ASP A 122 7.83 -5.19 -4.45
C ASP A 122 7.83 -4.10 -5.54
N PRO A 123 7.04 -3.02 -5.40
CA PRO A 123 6.88 -2.05 -6.48
C PRO A 123 8.19 -1.39 -6.92
N TYR A 124 9.14 -1.28 -5.98
CA TYR A 124 10.50 -0.85 -6.21
C TYR A 124 11.47 -1.55 -5.25
N GLU A 125 12.75 -1.56 -5.61
CA GLU A 125 13.86 -2.06 -4.79
C GLU A 125 14.98 -1.02 -4.78
N ILE A 126 15.64 -0.85 -3.63
CA ILE A 126 16.90 -0.09 -3.53
C ILE A 126 18.01 -1.13 -3.47
N THR A 127 18.76 -1.29 -4.56
CA THR A 127 19.76 -2.35 -4.71
C THR A 127 21.16 -1.93 -4.26
N ASN A 128 21.43 -0.62 -4.18
CA ASN A 128 22.66 -0.06 -3.62
C ASN A 128 22.41 1.34 -3.05
N LYS A 129 23.13 1.73 -2.00
CA LYS A 129 23.06 3.07 -1.38
C LYS A 129 24.35 3.41 -0.64
N THR A 130 24.98 4.53 -0.98
CA THR A 130 26.13 5.10 -0.26
C THR A 130 25.79 6.50 0.25
N GLY A 131 26.28 6.84 1.45
CA GLY A 131 25.89 8.06 2.15
C GLY A 131 24.53 7.95 2.87
N SER A 132 24.10 9.04 3.51
CA SER A 132 22.88 9.11 4.31
C SER A 132 21.62 9.42 3.48
N VAL A 133 21.44 8.73 2.34
CA VAL A 133 20.28 8.99 1.47
C VAL A 133 18.98 8.47 2.08
N SER A 134 17.98 9.34 2.14
CA SER A 134 16.60 9.06 2.59
C SER A 134 15.61 9.24 1.44
N PRO A 135 15.36 8.19 0.64
CA PRO A 135 14.48 8.29 -0.51
C PRO A 135 12.99 8.24 -0.10
N ARG A 136 12.17 9.03 -0.79
CA ARG A 136 10.71 8.91 -0.79
C ARG A 136 10.27 8.49 -2.18
N ILE A 137 9.73 7.28 -2.31
CA ILE A 137 9.37 6.68 -3.61
C ILE A 137 7.91 6.23 -3.53
N TYR A 138 7.08 6.70 -4.45
CA TYR A 138 5.67 6.32 -4.52
C TYR A 138 5.12 6.44 -5.95
N SER A 139 4.09 5.64 -6.26
CA SER A 139 3.37 5.78 -7.52
C SER A 139 2.44 6.99 -7.45
N THR A 140 2.43 7.78 -8.51
CA THR A 140 1.54 8.94 -8.70
C THR A 140 0.28 8.59 -9.50
N GLY A 141 0.16 7.35 -9.98
CA GLY A 141 -0.99 6.86 -10.73
C GLY A 141 -0.59 5.97 -11.92
N PRO A 142 -1.54 5.63 -12.79
CA PRO A 142 -1.24 4.93 -14.05
C PRO A 142 -0.37 5.80 -14.97
N GLY A 143 0.27 5.15 -15.95
CA GLY A 143 1.17 5.79 -16.91
C GLY A 143 2.57 5.19 -16.88
N ASN A 144 3.54 5.93 -17.37
CA ASN A 144 4.93 5.51 -17.62
C ASN A 144 5.92 6.65 -17.37
N LYS A 145 5.52 7.65 -16.56
CA LYS A 145 6.34 8.84 -16.28
C LYS A 145 7.09 8.70 -14.96
N ILE A 146 8.36 9.03 -14.94
CA ILE A 146 9.20 9.02 -13.75
C ILE A 146 9.70 10.44 -13.50
N GLU A 147 9.39 10.96 -12.32
CA GLU A 147 9.87 12.24 -11.81
C GLU A 147 10.87 11.98 -10.68
N ILE A 148 12.01 12.67 -10.73
CA ILE A 148 13.11 12.50 -9.78
C ILE A 148 13.56 13.88 -9.30
N ASP A 149 13.30 14.16 -8.03
CA ASP A 149 13.78 15.35 -7.35
C ASP A 149 14.94 14.99 -6.43
N VAL A 150 16.05 15.71 -6.55
CA VAL A 150 17.15 15.64 -5.59
C VAL A 150 17.21 16.98 -4.88
N LEU A 151 17.04 16.97 -3.56
CA LEU A 151 16.90 18.19 -2.76
C LEU A 151 18.10 18.37 -1.83
N ASP A 152 18.63 19.58 -1.78
CA ASP A 152 19.62 19.97 -0.78
C ASP A 152 18.96 19.91 0.61
N PRO A 153 19.54 19.19 1.57
CA PRO A 153 18.89 19.01 2.85
C PRO A 153 18.82 20.28 3.70
N TYR A 154 19.66 21.29 3.42
CA TYR A 154 19.74 22.56 4.13
C TYR A 154 18.58 23.50 3.78
N ASP A 155 18.32 23.74 2.49
CA ASP A 155 17.31 24.72 2.03
C ASP A 155 16.21 24.12 1.13
N ASN A 156 16.28 22.82 0.81
CA ASN A 156 15.38 22.11 -0.11
C ASN A 156 15.38 22.64 -1.55
N SER A 157 16.44 23.36 -1.95
CA SER A 157 16.66 23.66 -3.37
C SER A 157 16.97 22.39 -4.16
N LEU A 158 16.65 22.40 -5.45
CA LEU A 158 17.01 21.32 -6.36
C LEU A 158 18.53 21.25 -6.53
N VAL A 159 19.06 20.03 -6.54
CA VAL A 159 20.48 19.70 -6.68
C VAL A 159 20.67 18.93 -7.98
N ASP A 160 21.73 19.26 -8.71
CA ASP A 160 22.10 18.52 -9.91
C ASP A 160 22.48 17.08 -9.59
N ALA A 161 22.02 16.15 -10.43
CA ALA A 161 22.29 14.73 -10.28
C ALA A 161 22.61 14.09 -11.63
N ASN A 162 23.55 13.14 -11.60
CA ASN A 162 23.84 12.28 -12.75
C ASN A 162 23.00 11.02 -12.62
N ILE A 163 22.11 10.77 -13.59
CA ILE A 163 21.17 9.66 -13.57
C ILE A 163 21.45 8.71 -14.75
N PHE A 164 21.82 7.48 -14.44
CA PHE A 164 22.21 6.48 -15.42
C PHE A 164 21.19 5.36 -15.48
N MET A 165 20.45 5.24 -16.60
CA MET A 165 19.56 4.09 -16.81
C MET A 165 20.37 2.85 -17.15
N ILE A 166 20.10 1.75 -16.45
CA ILE A 166 20.79 0.47 -16.62
C ILE A 166 20.06 -0.35 -17.68
N GLY A 167 20.80 -0.92 -18.63
CA GLY A 167 20.27 -1.85 -19.63
C GLY A 167 19.55 -1.23 -20.83
N GLN A 168 19.32 0.09 -20.85
CA GLN A 168 18.66 0.80 -21.96
C GLN A 168 19.62 1.68 -22.80
N GLY A 169 20.94 1.55 -22.60
CA GLY A 169 21.96 2.19 -23.44
C GLY A 169 22.05 3.72 -23.38
N ASN A 170 21.17 4.40 -22.64
CA ASN A 170 21.11 5.85 -22.56
C ASN A 170 21.45 6.35 -21.14
N SER A 171 22.54 7.11 -21.00
CA SER A 171 22.81 7.94 -19.84
C SER A 171 22.25 9.35 -20.07
N ARG A 172 21.59 9.92 -19.07
CA ARG A 172 21.11 11.31 -19.13
C ARG A 172 21.71 12.08 -17.95
N ASN A 173 22.53 13.09 -18.26
CA ASN A 173 22.85 14.10 -17.26
C ASN A 173 21.60 14.96 -17.11
N ASP A 174 20.90 14.84 -15.98
CA ASP A 174 19.72 15.67 -15.69
C ASP A 174 20.18 16.87 -14.84
N THR A 175 20.65 17.90 -15.53
CA THR A 175 20.95 19.20 -14.94
C THR A 175 19.65 19.99 -14.88
N SER A 176 18.87 19.76 -13.83
CA SER A 176 17.86 20.66 -13.30
C SER A 176 16.73 21.16 -14.25
N TYR A 177 15.46 20.96 -13.83
CA TYR A 177 14.20 21.52 -14.37
C TYR A 177 13.44 20.79 -15.49
N HIS A 178 13.60 19.47 -15.64
CA HIS A 178 12.61 18.70 -16.38
C HIS A 178 11.55 18.13 -15.43
N LYS A 179 10.27 18.47 -15.69
CA LYS A 179 9.10 17.93 -14.98
C LYS A 179 9.10 16.38 -14.94
N TYR A 180 9.76 15.73 -15.90
CA TYR A 180 9.92 14.28 -15.96
C TYR A 180 11.33 13.89 -16.40
N PHE A 181 11.93 12.97 -15.66
CA PHE A 181 13.20 12.33 -16.02
C PHE A 181 13.01 11.38 -17.21
N CYS A 182 11.94 10.59 -17.19
CA CYS A 182 11.57 9.64 -18.23
C CYS A 182 10.05 9.73 -18.47
N GLU A 183 9.62 9.89 -19.72
CA GLU A 183 8.19 9.94 -20.06
C GLU A 183 7.64 8.64 -20.65
N ASP A 184 8.53 7.75 -21.12
CA ASP A 184 8.19 6.48 -21.75
C ASP A 184 8.91 5.29 -21.10
N ALA A 185 8.82 5.20 -19.77
CA ALA A 185 9.50 4.15 -19.03
C ALA A 185 8.97 2.74 -19.40
N VAL A 186 9.89 1.84 -19.72
CA VAL A 186 9.62 0.41 -19.90
C VAL A 186 10.03 -0.33 -18.64
N PHE A 187 9.07 -0.98 -17.99
CA PHE A 187 9.30 -1.66 -16.71
C PHE A 187 9.62 -3.15 -16.91
N PRO A 188 10.47 -3.75 -16.05
CA PRO A 188 11.19 -3.10 -14.96
C PRO A 188 12.29 -2.16 -15.47
N ILE A 189 12.48 -1.04 -14.78
CA ILE A 189 13.53 -0.06 -15.10
C ILE A 189 14.43 0.13 -13.88
N GLU A 190 15.74 0.18 -14.11
CA GLU A 190 16.74 0.37 -13.06
C GLU A 190 17.64 1.54 -13.43
N PHE A 191 18.02 2.34 -12.44
CA PHE A 191 18.90 3.48 -12.64
C PHE A 191 19.75 3.78 -11.40
N ASP A 192 20.95 4.31 -11.67
CA ASP A 192 21.86 4.86 -10.68
C ASP A 192 21.71 6.38 -10.63
N ILE A 193 21.58 6.94 -9.42
CA ILE A 193 21.55 8.37 -9.19
C ILE A 193 22.77 8.74 -8.35
N ASN A 194 23.61 9.64 -8.88
CA ASN A 194 24.80 10.15 -8.24
C ASN A 194 24.70 11.67 -8.10
N TYR A 195 24.81 12.18 -6.88
CA TYR A 195 24.70 13.60 -6.60
C TYR A 195 25.57 14.00 -5.42
N SER A 196 25.81 15.29 -5.29
CA SER A 196 26.50 15.88 -4.15
C SER A 196 25.69 17.05 -3.62
N CYS A 197 25.35 17.06 -2.34
CA CYS A 197 24.65 18.18 -1.70
C CYS A 197 25.30 18.54 -0.35
N ARG A 198 24.92 19.67 0.23
CA ARG A 198 25.36 20.04 1.58
C ARG A 198 24.79 19.08 2.62
N THR A 199 25.29 19.21 3.86
CA THR A 199 24.65 18.57 5.02
C THR A 199 23.47 19.41 5.52
N LYS A 200 22.63 18.85 6.41
CA LYS A 200 21.57 19.60 7.10
C LYS A 200 22.07 20.83 7.87
N LEU A 201 23.34 20.85 8.27
CA LEU A 201 23.96 21.98 8.99
C LEU A 201 24.36 23.13 8.04
N GLY A 202 24.28 22.93 6.73
CA GLY A 202 24.75 23.88 5.73
C GLY A 202 26.28 23.88 5.55
N GLY A 203 26.80 24.95 4.95
CA GLY A 203 28.24 25.15 4.69
C GLY A 203 28.65 24.87 3.24
N SER A 204 29.96 24.94 2.96
CA SER A 204 30.53 24.67 1.63
C SER A 204 30.93 23.21 1.41
N ALA A 205 30.92 22.40 2.48
CA ALA A 205 31.23 20.97 2.39
C ALA A 205 30.10 20.23 1.67
N MET A 206 30.47 19.53 0.60
CA MET A 206 29.56 18.72 -0.21
C MET A 206 29.73 17.25 0.15
N VAL A 207 28.61 16.53 0.27
CA VAL A 207 28.55 15.10 0.55
C VAL A 207 28.08 14.38 -0.70
N ALA A 208 28.98 13.62 -1.31
CA ALA A 208 28.65 12.74 -2.42
C ALA A 208 27.78 11.57 -1.94
N SER A 209 26.79 11.20 -2.74
CA SER A 209 25.86 10.11 -2.44
C SER A 209 25.43 9.41 -3.72
N THR A 210 25.24 8.10 -3.59
CA THR A 210 24.78 7.25 -4.68
C THR A 210 23.60 6.41 -4.21
N ILE A 211 22.60 6.24 -5.06
CA ILE A 211 21.52 5.28 -4.84
C ILE A 211 21.15 4.58 -6.15
N ARG A 212 20.97 3.26 -6.08
CA ARG A 212 20.46 2.45 -7.19
C ARG A 212 19.02 2.06 -6.89
N ILE A 213 18.11 2.39 -7.80
CA ILE A 213 16.68 2.13 -7.66
C ILE A 213 16.22 1.32 -8.86
N LYS A 214 15.49 0.24 -8.58
CA LYS A 214 14.77 -0.56 -9.57
C LYS A 214 13.27 -0.39 -9.34
N LEU A 215 12.55 0.09 -10.35
CA LEU A 215 11.08 0.12 -10.35
C LEU A 215 10.58 -1.13 -11.07
N ASN A 216 9.87 -2.00 -10.34
CA ASN A 216 9.41 -3.29 -10.86
C ASN A 216 7.99 -3.22 -11.45
N LYS A 217 7.18 -2.23 -11.05
CA LYS A 217 5.77 -2.13 -11.47
C LYS A 217 5.55 -0.96 -12.43
N PRO A 218 4.81 -1.18 -13.54
CA PRO A 218 4.34 -0.10 -14.41
C PRO A 218 3.53 0.94 -13.63
N GLY A 219 3.71 2.20 -14.02
CA GLY A 219 3.02 3.32 -13.42
C GLY A 219 3.79 4.61 -13.61
N SER A 220 3.15 5.71 -13.24
CA SER A 220 3.86 6.96 -13.02
C SER A 220 4.42 6.98 -11.59
N TRP A 221 5.64 7.48 -11.41
CA TRP A 221 6.41 7.42 -10.17
C TRP A 221 7.02 8.77 -9.82
N MET A 222 7.03 9.08 -8.53
CA MET A 222 7.77 10.20 -7.95
C MET A 222 8.85 9.65 -7.02
N ILE A 223 10.07 10.14 -7.19
CA ILE A 223 11.23 9.83 -6.38
C ILE A 223 11.80 11.15 -5.85
N THR A 224 11.81 11.32 -4.54
CA THR A 224 12.47 12.46 -3.90
C THR A 224 13.65 11.95 -3.07
N LEU A 225 14.84 12.47 -3.33
CA LEU A 225 16.07 12.14 -2.61
C LEU A 225 16.52 13.32 -1.75
N LYS A 226 16.95 13.01 -0.53
CA LYS A 226 17.52 13.96 0.42
C LYS A 226 18.55 13.24 1.31
N ASN A 227 19.62 13.94 1.68
CA ASN A 227 20.63 13.46 2.64
C ASN A 227 20.27 13.76 4.11
#